data_AF-A0A7J4P2M5-F1
#
_entry.id   AF-A0A7J4P2M5-F1
#
_cell.length_a   1.000
_cell.length_b   1.000
_cell.length_c   1.000
_cell.angle_alpha   90.00
_cell.angle_beta   90.00
_cell.angle_gamma   90.00
#
_symmetry.space_group_name_H-M   'P 1'
#
loop_
_entity.id
_entity.type
_entity.pdbx_description
1 polymer ?
#
loop_
_entity_poly.entity_id
_entity_poly.type
_entity_poly.pdbx_seq_one_letter_code
_entity_poly.pdbx_strand_id
1 'polypeptide(L)'
;MDTFLLDAGNLFLFFSGFLMLYTAYKDRKVLKGYNLLGTVLIVLAIGLALAYYAQQGYWLSFALTLPNWTYWLIVCSSILRLRFSPRPAGEA
;
A
#
# COMPACT_ATOMS: atom_id res chain seq x y z
N MET A 1 -1.61 15.15 22.73
CA MET A 1 -1.87 13.71 22.52
C MET A 1 -0.52 13.02 22.51
N ASP A 2 -0.34 12.01 23.34
CA ASP A 2 0.93 11.29 23.43
C ASP A 2 1.23 10.61 22.09
N THR A 3 2.30 11.06 21.44
CA THR A 3 2.79 10.51 20.15
C THR A 3 3.04 9.00 20.22
N PHE A 4 3.20 8.45 21.42
CA PHE A 4 3.37 7.04 21.71
C PHE A 4 2.29 6.13 21.12
N LEU A 5 1.01 6.49 21.22
CA LEU A 5 -0.08 5.67 20.66
C LEU A 5 -0.06 5.67 19.13
N LEU A 6 0.28 6.80 18.54
CA LEU A 6 0.36 6.98 17.09
C LEU A 6 1.56 6.21 16.53
N ASP A 7 2.71 6.28 17.20
CA ASP A 7 3.92 5.54 16.81
C ASP A 7 3.73 4.02 16.99
N ALA A 8 3.07 3.55 18.05
CA ALA A 8 2.76 2.13 18.24
C ALA A 8 1.84 1.58 17.15
N GLY A 9 0.82 2.34 16.75
CA GLY A 9 -0.05 1.99 15.62
C GLY A 9 0.72 1.93 14.30
N ASN A 10 1.59 2.91 14.03
CA ASN A 10 2.41 2.93 12.82
C ASN A 10 3.45 1.79 12.80
N LEU A 11 3.95 1.37 13.96
CA LEU A 11 4.86 0.24 14.09
C LEU A 11 4.17 -1.09 13.76
N PHE A 12 2.90 -1.27 14.17
CA PHE A 12 2.09 -2.40 13.74
C PHE A 12 1.87 -2.39 12.21
N LEU A 13 1.51 -1.23 11.65
CA LEU A 13 1.32 -1.05 10.21
C LEU A 13 2.60 -1.29 9.40
N PHE A 14 3.75 -0.97 9.98
CA PHE A 14 5.07 -1.23 9.39
C PHE A 14 5.29 -2.74 9.25
N PHE A 15 5.16 -3.51 10.33
CA PHE A 15 5.32 -4.97 10.28
C PHE A 15 4.29 -5.64 9.36
N SER A 16 3.03 -5.21 9.41
CA SER A 16 2.00 -5.73 8.50
C SER A 16 2.32 -5.38 7.05
N GLY A 17 2.78 -4.16 6.77
CA GLY A 17 3.19 -3.71 5.44
C GLY A 17 4.31 -4.57 4.86
N PHE A 18 5.33 -4.89 5.66
CA PHE A 18 6.41 -5.81 5.26
C PHE A 18 5.92 -7.23 5.02
N LEU A 19 5.04 -7.76 5.89
CA LEU A 19 4.46 -9.08 5.70
C LEU A 19 3.63 -9.14 4.41
N MET A 20 2.83 -8.10 4.15
CA MET A 20 2.01 -7.97 2.94
C MET A 20 2.89 -7.90 1.69
N LEU A 21 3.98 -7.12 1.71
CA LEU A 21 4.98 -7.07 0.64
C LEU A 21 5.62 -8.44 0.40
N TYR A 22 6.07 -9.11 1.46
CA TYR A 22 6.67 -10.45 1.37
C TYR A 22 5.68 -11.47 0.78
N THR A 23 4.41 -11.40 1.20
CA THR A 23 3.36 -12.30 0.72
C THR A 23 3.06 -12.06 -0.75
N ALA A 24 2.96 -10.79 -1.19
CA ALA A 24 2.78 -10.45 -2.60
C ALA A 24 4.00 -10.81 -3.47
N TYR A 25 5.21 -10.75 -2.90
CA TYR A 25 6.42 -11.20 -3.57
C TYR A 25 6.43 -12.72 -3.78
N LYS A 26 6.06 -13.48 -2.74
CA LYS A 26 6.05 -14.95 -2.75
C LYS A 26 4.88 -15.53 -3.55
N ASP A 27 3.69 -14.94 -3.47
CA ASP A 27 2.52 -15.34 -4.23
C ASP A 27 1.79 -14.14 -4.82
N ARG A 28 1.97 -13.90 -6.13
CA ARG A 28 1.31 -12.80 -6.84
C ARG A 28 -0.20 -12.99 -7.00
N LYS A 29 -0.76 -14.19 -6.74
CA LYS A 29 -2.20 -14.42 -6.84
C LYS A 29 -2.99 -13.59 -5.83
N VAL A 30 -2.39 -13.25 -4.68
CA VAL A 30 -3.02 -12.39 -3.67
C VAL A 30 -3.39 -11.00 -4.22
N LEU A 31 -2.73 -10.54 -5.28
CA LEU A 31 -2.98 -9.24 -5.91
C LEU A 31 -4.24 -9.21 -6.80
N LYS A 32 -4.87 -10.37 -7.08
CA LYS A 32 -5.98 -10.49 -8.04
C LYS A 32 -7.38 -10.28 -7.42
N GLY A 33 -7.50 -10.24 -6.10
CA GLY A 33 -8.80 -10.16 -5.39
C GLY A 33 -9.27 -8.74 -5.06
N TYR A 34 -8.48 -7.71 -5.35
CA TYR A 34 -8.73 -6.34 -4.90
C TYR A 34 -9.61 -5.53 -5.88
N ASN A 35 -10.49 -4.70 -5.33
CA ASN A 35 -11.32 -3.78 -6.11
C ASN A 35 -10.54 -2.48 -6.41
N LEU A 36 -10.53 -2.04 -7.66
CA LEU A 36 -9.81 -0.84 -8.11
C LEU A 36 -10.18 0.42 -7.32
N LEU A 37 -11.48 0.70 -7.13
CA LEU A 37 -11.93 1.90 -6.42
C LEU A 37 -11.47 1.87 -4.96
N GLY A 38 -11.65 0.72 -4.30
CA GLY A 38 -11.20 0.53 -2.91
C GLY A 38 -9.68 0.71 -2.78
N THR A 39 -8.90 0.12 -3.69
CA THR A 39 -7.44 0.26 -3.71
C THR A 39 -6.99 1.70 -3.93
N VAL A 40 -7.60 2.43 -4.88
CA VAL A 40 -7.27 3.84 -5.14
C VAL A 40 -7.58 4.70 -3.91
N LEU A 41 -8.72 4.49 -3.26
CA LEU A 41 -9.07 5.21 -2.02
C LEU A 41 -8.05 4.97 -0.92
N ILE A 42 -7.56 3.72 -0.75
CA ILE A 42 -6.55 3.39 0.26
C ILE A 42 -5.21 4.07 -0.07
N VAL A 43 -4.76 4.03 -1.33
CA VAL A 43 -3.53 4.71 -1.76
C VAL A 43 -3.60 6.21 -1.48
N LEU A 44 -4.75 6.84 -1.77
CA LEU A 44 -4.97 8.27 -1.50
C LEU A 44 -5.01 8.56 0.00
N ALA A 45 -5.73 7.76 0.78
CA ALA A 45 -5.84 7.95 2.23
C ALA A 45 -4.47 7.86 2.91
N ILE A 46 -3.67 6.84 2.59
CA ILE A 46 -2.32 6.68 3.14
C ILE A 46 -1.39 7.78 2.61
N GLY A 47 -1.53 8.18 1.34
CA GLY A 47 -0.76 9.29 0.76
C GLY A 47 -1.02 10.63 1.46
N LEU A 48 -2.28 10.92 1.78
CA LEU A 48 -2.66 12.10 2.58
C LEU A 48 -2.11 12.02 4.01
N ALA A 49 -2.13 10.84 4.62
CA ALA A 49 -1.54 10.63 5.95
C ALA A 49 -0.02 10.88 5.93
N LEU A 50 0.69 10.39 4.90
CA LEU A 50 2.13 10.67 4.71
C LEU A 50 2.40 12.16 4.51
N ALA A 51 1.58 12.86 3.72
CA ALA A 51 1.70 14.31 3.52
C ALA A 51 1.51 15.06 4.85
N TYR A 52 0.52 14.66 5.65
CA TYR A 52 0.30 15.21 6.98
C TYR A 52 1.49 14.93 7.92
N TYR A 53 2.01 13.71 7.95
CA TYR A 53 3.19 13.37 8.76
C TYR A 53 4.42 14.19 8.37
N ALA A 54 4.64 14.43 7.06
CA ALA A 54 5.71 15.28 6.58
C ALA A 54 5.53 16.75 7.00
N GLN A 55 4.29 17.28 6.93
CA GLN A 55 3.98 18.65 7.35
C GLN A 55 4.16 18.87 8.85
N GLN A 56 3.82 17.88 9.68
CA GLN A 56 3.95 17.95 11.14
C GLN A 56 5.36 17.58 11.65
N GLY A 57 6.27 17.18 10.77
CA GLY A 57 7.62 16.74 11.14
C GLY A 57 7.69 15.37 11.81
N TYR A 58 6.65 14.54 11.69
CA TYR A 58 6.59 13.18 12.25
C TYR A 58 7.34 12.17 11.36
N TRP A 59 8.65 12.34 11.23
CA TRP A 59 9.49 11.55 10.33
C TRP A 59 9.54 10.06 10.66
N LEU A 60 9.45 9.68 11.94
CA LEU A 60 9.39 8.27 12.34
C LEU A 60 8.10 7.61 11.84
N SER A 61 6.96 8.22 12.14
CA SER A 61 5.64 7.78 11.68
C SER A 61 5.52 7.77 10.14
N PHE A 62 6.13 8.74 9.47
CA PHE A 62 6.27 8.76 8.01
C PHE A 62 7.02 7.51 7.50
N ALA A 63 8.22 7.26 8.02
CA ALA A 63 9.03 6.11 7.63
C ALA A 63 8.35 4.77 7.93
N LEU A 64 7.65 4.66 9.06
CA LEU A 64 6.92 3.46 9.46
C LEU A 64 5.72 3.18 8.53
N THR A 65 5.15 4.20 7.90
CA THR A 65 3.98 4.05 7.02
C THR A 65 4.36 3.73 5.56
N LEU A 66 5.60 4.03 5.15
CA LEU A 66 6.08 3.83 3.78
C LEU A 66 5.94 2.40 3.24
N PRO A 67 6.27 1.32 3.98
CA PRO A 67 6.13 -0.04 3.45
C PRO A 67 4.68 -0.40 3.15
N ASN A 68 3.76 0.01 4.01
CA ASN A 68 2.33 -0.18 3.81
C ASN A 68 1.84 0.59 2.58
N TRP A 69 2.23 1.87 2.44
CA TRP A 69 1.90 2.66 1.26
C TRP A 69 2.42 2.03 -0.04
N THR A 70 3.68 1.56 -0.01
CA THR A 70 4.33 0.88 -1.15
C THR A 70 3.57 -0.36 -1.57
N TYR A 71 3.11 -1.19 -0.62
CA TYR A 71 2.29 -2.35 -0.93
C TYR A 71 1.03 -1.97 -1.72
N TRP A 72 0.29 -0.97 -1.25
CA TRP A 72 -0.95 -0.55 -1.89
C TRP A 72 -0.71 0.07 -3.27
N LEU A 73 0.41 0.74 -3.50
CA LEU A 73 0.83 1.17 -4.83
C LEU A 73 1.10 -0.01 -5.77
N ILE A 74 1.71 -1.08 -5.29
CA ILE A 74 1.94 -2.31 -6.07
C ILE A 74 0.60 -2.97 -6.43
N VAL A 75 -0.33 -3.07 -5.47
CA VAL A 75 -1.68 -3.60 -5.72
C VAL A 75 -2.39 -2.75 -6.79
N CYS A 76 -2.38 -1.42 -6.63
CA CYS A 76 -2.98 -0.50 -7.59
C CYS A 76 -2.41 -0.69 -9.01
N SER A 77 -1.07 -0.72 -9.10
CA SER A 77 -0.35 -0.95 -10.36
C SER A 77 -0.68 -2.31 -10.99
N SER A 78 -0.83 -3.35 -10.17
CA SER A 78 -1.21 -4.69 -10.64
C SER A 78 -2.63 -4.71 -11.21
N ILE A 79 -3.59 -4.04 -10.57
CA ILE A 79 -4.98 -3.97 -11.06
C ILE A 79 -5.04 -3.15 -12.37
N LEU A 80 -4.33 -2.02 -12.43
CA LEU A 80 -4.25 -1.20 -13.63
C LEU A 80 -3.63 -2.01 -14.79
N ARG A 81 -2.53 -2.73 -14.55
CA ARG A 81 -1.92 -3.59 -15.57
C ARG A 81 -2.89 -4.66 -16.07
N LEU A 82 -3.65 -5.30 -15.18
CA LEU A 82 -4.65 -6.31 -15.57
C LEU A 82 -5.81 -5.72 -16.39
N ARG A 83 -6.18 -4.45 -16.16
CA ARG A 83 -7.26 -3.78 -16.90
C ARG A 83 -6.81 -3.15 -18.22
N PHE A 84 -5.59 -2.63 -18.28
CA PHE A 84 -5.08 -1.86 -19.42
C PHE A 84 -4.08 -2.62 -20.31
N SER A 85 -3.54 -3.77 -19.88
CA SER A 85 -2.86 -4.67 -20.82
C SER A 85 -3.91 -5.58 -21.47
N PRO A 86 -4.25 -5.39 -22.76
CA PRO A 86 -4.99 -6.40 -23.49
C PRO A 86 -4.20 -7.71 -23.45
N ARG A 87 -4.88 -8.85 -23.24
CA ARG A 87 -4.29 -10.16 -23.50
C ARG A 87 -3.63 -10.11 -24.89
N PRO A 88 -2.38 -10.59 -25.08
CA PRO A 88 -1.89 -10.79 -26.44
C PRO A 88 -2.91 -11.68 -27.17
N ALA A 89 -3.46 -11.15 -28.26
CA ALA A 89 -4.36 -11.88 -29.14
C ALA A 89 -3.56 -13.03 -29.75
N GLY A 90 -3.74 -14.25 -29.26
CA GLY A 90 -2.97 -15.40 -29.76
C GLY A 90 -3.19 -16.74 -29.06
N GLU A 91 -4.13 -16.85 -28.12
CA GLU A 91 -4.55 -18.15 -27.57
C GLU A 91 -6.08 -18.25 -27.59
N ALA A 92 -6.62 -18.54 -28.78
CA ALA A 92 -7.92 -19.16 -29.00
C ALA A 92 -7.92 -19.82 -30.38
#